data_AF-A0A531NAV7-F1
#
_entry.id   AF-A0A531NAV7-F1
#
_cell.length_a   1.000
_cell.length_b   1.000
_cell.length_c   1.000
_cell.angle_alpha   90.00
_cell.angle_beta   90.00
_cell.angle_gamma   90.00
#
_symmetry.space_group_name_H-M   'P 1'
#
loop_
_entity.id
_entity.type
_entity.pdbx_description
1 polymer ?
#
loop_
_entity_poly.entity_id
_entity_poly.type
_entity_poly.pdbx_seq_one_letter_code
_entity_poly.pdbx_strand_id
1 'polypeptide(L)'
;MSVAFAKEESAEAASETILPARPISDRINLVTEAGLKMLHDELVRARQALEAASVLEDVNERRRQSAVPVRDVTYYAERVRTAQLMPVPTSNDAIAFGHT
;
A
#
# COMPACT_ATOMS: atom_id res chain seq x y z
N MET A 1 -28.17 27.51 27.82
CA MET A 1 -28.69 27.10 26.51
C MET A 1 -27.78 27.67 25.44
N SER A 2 -26.67 26.99 25.11
CA SER A 2 -25.78 27.39 24.01
C SER A 2 -25.11 26.13 23.44
N VAL A 3 -25.58 25.67 22.29
CA VAL A 3 -24.95 24.59 21.51
C VAL A 3 -25.01 25.01 20.04
N ALA A 4 -23.89 25.53 19.55
CA ALA A 4 -23.55 25.77 18.14
C ALA A 4 -22.08 26.22 18.22
N PHE A 5 -21.09 25.45 17.77
CA PHE A 5 -20.38 25.69 16.50
C PHE A 5 -19.22 24.68 16.37
N ALA A 6 -19.48 23.36 16.44
CA ALA A 6 -18.42 22.34 16.38
C ALA A 6 -18.76 21.15 15.47
N LYS A 7 -19.42 21.40 14.32
CA LYS A 7 -19.81 20.32 13.39
C LYS A 7 -19.38 20.50 11.93
N GLU A 8 -19.01 21.70 11.49
CA GLU A 8 -18.64 21.91 10.07
C GLU A 8 -17.15 21.67 9.77
N GLU A 9 -16.23 22.04 10.66
CA GLU A 9 -14.78 21.87 10.44
C GLU A 9 -14.33 20.38 10.40
N SER A 10 -15.17 19.47 10.91
CA SER A 10 -14.90 18.03 10.93
C SER A 10 -15.14 17.31 9.59
N ALA A 11 -15.96 17.87 8.69
CA ALA A 11 -16.30 17.22 7.43
C ALA A 11 -15.26 17.52 6.33
N GLU A 12 -14.75 18.75 6.27
CA GLU A 12 -13.74 19.16 5.29
C GLU A 12 -12.38 18.48 5.58
N ALA A 13 -11.93 18.48 6.85
CA ALA A 13 -10.70 17.78 7.24
C ALA A 13 -10.77 16.25 7.04
N ALA A 14 -11.97 15.66 7.08
CA ALA A 14 -12.17 14.23 6.83
C ALA A 14 -12.01 13.85 5.35
N SER A 15 -12.32 14.75 4.42
CA SER A 15 -12.18 14.50 2.98
C SER A 15 -10.74 14.66 2.49
N GLU A 16 -9.92 15.50 3.14
CA GLU A 16 -8.53 15.75 2.75
C GLU A 16 -7.57 14.58 3.04
N THR A 17 -7.95 13.69 3.96
CA THR A 17 -7.06 12.61 4.42
C THR A 17 -7.13 11.35 3.56
N ILE A 18 -8.11 11.24 2.65
CA ILE A 18 -8.27 10.05 1.81
C ILE A 18 -7.31 10.13 0.63
N LEU A 19 -6.27 9.30 0.65
CA LEU A 19 -5.36 9.17 -0.48
C LEU A 19 -6.00 8.31 -1.57
N PRO A 20 -5.90 8.70 -2.85
CA PRO A 20 -6.35 7.85 -3.94
C PRO A 20 -5.53 6.56 -3.99
N ALA A 21 -6.15 5.49 -4.49
CA ALA A 21 -5.46 4.22 -4.70
C ALA A 21 -4.25 4.40 -5.62
N ARG A 22 -3.17 3.66 -5.34
CA ARG A 22 -2.04 3.61 -6.28
C ARG A 22 -2.49 2.92 -7.57
N PRO A 23 -2.13 3.45 -8.74
CA PRO A 23 -2.50 2.81 -10.00
C PRO A 23 -1.85 1.43 -10.10
N ILE A 24 -2.63 0.44 -10.53
CA ILE A 24 -2.15 -0.90 -10.84
C ILE A 24 -1.97 -0.99 -12.36
N SER A 25 -0.77 -1.37 -12.79
CA SER A 25 -0.49 -1.61 -14.20
C SER A 25 -1.32 -2.78 -14.72
N ASP A 26 -1.86 -2.64 -15.94
CA ASP A 26 -2.58 -3.66 -16.69
C ASP A 26 -1.64 -4.71 -17.33
N ARG A 27 -0.34 -4.42 -17.36
CA ARG A 27 0.69 -5.31 -17.90
C ARG A 27 1.00 -6.46 -16.95
N ILE A 28 1.53 -7.54 -17.51
CA ILE A 28 2.00 -8.71 -16.78
C ILE A 28 3.02 -8.29 -15.71
N ASN A 29 2.80 -8.73 -14.47
CA ASN A 29 3.68 -8.46 -13.35
C ASN A 29 4.77 -9.54 -13.23
N LEU A 30 5.74 -9.51 -14.15
CA LEU A 30 6.92 -10.37 -14.04
C LEU A 30 7.79 -9.90 -12.87
N VAL A 31 8.21 -10.84 -12.01
CA VAL A 31 9.05 -10.55 -10.84
C VAL A 31 10.17 -11.58 -10.70
N THR A 32 11.30 -11.17 -10.13
CA THR A 32 12.35 -12.09 -9.65
C THR A 32 11.98 -12.60 -8.25
N GLU A 33 12.69 -13.63 -7.77
CA GLU A 33 12.49 -14.14 -6.40
C GLU A 33 12.75 -13.06 -5.34
N ALA A 34 13.83 -12.30 -5.51
CA ALA A 34 14.15 -11.17 -4.63
C ALA A 34 13.05 -10.09 -4.69
N GLY A 35 12.55 -9.75 -5.89
CA GLY A 35 11.46 -8.79 -6.06
C GLY A 35 10.15 -9.27 -5.42
N LEU A 36 9.82 -10.56 -5.56
CA LEU A 36 8.65 -11.14 -4.92
C LEU A 36 8.77 -11.10 -3.40
N LYS A 37 9.95 -11.40 -2.84
CA LYS A 37 10.20 -11.28 -1.40
C LYS A 37 9.99 -9.84 -0.92
N MET A 38 10.53 -8.85 -1.64
CA MET A 38 10.34 -7.43 -1.30
C MET A 38 8.86 -7.04 -1.30
N LEU A 39 8.05 -7.51 -2.26
CA LEU A 39 6.61 -7.26 -2.27
C LEU A 39 5.90 -7.83 -1.03
N HIS A 40 6.28 -9.03 -0.59
CA HIS A 40 5.75 -9.61 0.64
C HIS A 40 6.18 -8.83 1.88
N ASP A 41 7.46 -8.44 1.96
CA ASP A 41 7.98 -7.65 3.08
C ASP A 41 7.26 -6.29 3.19
N GLU A 42 7.02 -5.62 2.06
CA GLU A 42 6.23 -4.37 2.00
C GLU A 42 4.78 -4.58 2.41
N LEU A 43 4.13 -5.66 1.98
CA LEU A 43 2.76 -5.98 2.38
C LEU A 43 2.65 -6.19 3.88
N VAL A 44 3.61 -6.90 4.49
CA VAL A 44 3.67 -7.11 5.94
C VAL A 44 3.88 -5.78 6.66
N ARG A 45 4.83 -4.95 6.21
CA ARG A 45 5.07 -3.62 6.79
C ARG A 45 3.83 -2.73 6.74
N ALA A 46 3.13 -2.71 5.61
CA ALA A 46 1.91 -1.93 5.45
C ALA A 46 0.79 -2.42 6.38
N ARG A 47 0.63 -3.74 6.57
CA ARG A 47 -0.33 -4.31 7.51
C ARG A 47 -0.01 -3.93 8.96
N GLN A 48 1.25 -4.04 9.37
CA GLN A 48 1.70 -3.66 10.70
C GLN A 48 1.47 -2.16 10.98
N ALA A 49 1.75 -1.29 10.01
CA ALA A 49 1.48 0.13 10.13
C ALA A 49 -0.02 0.43 10.24
N LEU A 50 -0.86 -0.31 9.50
CA LEU A 50 -2.31 -0.18 9.59
C LEU A 50 -2.84 -0.63 10.96
N GLU A 51 -2.34 -1.76 11.48
CA GLU A 51 -2.68 -2.24 12.82
C GLU A 51 -2.26 -1.24 13.89
N ALA A 52 -1.04 -0.70 13.81
CA ALA A 52 -0.55 0.33 14.71
C ALA A 52 -1.40 1.62 14.66
N ALA A 53 -1.86 2.02 13.48
CA ALA A 53 -2.79 3.14 13.35
C ALA A 53 -4.16 2.80 13.96
N SER A 54 -4.65 1.56 13.80
CA SER A 54 -6.00 1.15 14.22
C SER A 54 -6.25 1.28 15.73
N VAL A 55 -5.21 1.14 16.55
CA VAL A 55 -5.30 1.20 18.02
C VAL A 55 -5.28 2.63 18.56
N LEU A 56 -5.02 3.64 17.73
CA LEU A 56 -5.09 5.05 18.13
C LEU A 56 -6.51 5.41 18.53
N GLU A 57 -6.69 6.10 19.66
CA GLU A 57 -8.02 6.46 20.18
C GLU A 57 -8.65 7.64 19.42
N ASP A 58 -7.83 8.66 19.12
CA ASP A 58 -8.25 9.84 18.37
C ASP A 58 -8.61 9.44 16.92
N VAL A 59 -9.87 9.66 16.55
CA VAL A 59 -10.42 9.30 15.24
C VAL A 59 -9.73 10.06 14.10
N ASN A 60 -9.38 11.33 14.30
CA ASN A 60 -8.73 12.14 13.29
C ASN A 60 -7.27 11.73 13.12
N GLU A 61 -6.56 11.44 14.21
CA GLU A 61 -5.20 10.90 14.14
C GLU A 61 -5.16 9.50 13.54
N ARG A 62 -6.09 8.61 13.93
CA ARG A 62 -6.25 7.29 13.31
C ARG A 62 -6.44 7.40 11.80
N ARG A 63 -7.31 8.31 11.34
CA ARG A 63 -7.54 8.55 9.91
C ARG A 63 -6.25 8.99 9.22
N ARG A 64 -5.55 9.99 9.75
CA ARG A 64 -4.28 10.49 9.19
C ARG A 64 -3.23 9.39 9.09
N GLN A 65 -3.02 8.63 10.15
CA GLN A 65 -2.00 7.58 10.20
C GLN A 65 -2.37 6.35 9.36
N SER A 66 -3.67 6.06 9.19
CA SER A 66 -4.12 4.91 8.39
C SER A 66 -4.15 5.14 6.87
N ALA A 67 -4.12 6.40 6.41
CA ALA A 67 -4.33 6.73 5.00
C ALA A 67 -3.30 6.07 4.05
N VAL A 68 -2.01 6.14 4.39
CA VAL A 68 -0.94 5.51 3.60
C VAL A 68 -0.96 3.97 3.75
N PRO A 69 -1.01 3.39 4.96
CA PRO A 69 -1.07 1.94 5.14
C PRO A 69 -2.24 1.27 4.41
N VAL A 70 -3.46 1.83 4.44
CA VAL A 70 -4.61 1.26 3.72
C VAL A 70 -4.34 1.20 2.21
N ARG A 71 -3.83 2.30 1.66
CA ARG A 71 -3.49 2.39 0.23
C ARG A 71 -2.41 1.37 -0.15
N ASP A 72 -1.40 1.21 0.69
CA ASP A 72 -0.25 0.35 0.43
C ASP A 72 -0.60 -1.12 0.61
N VAL A 73 -1.40 -1.50 1.61
CA VAL A 73 -1.92 -2.87 1.76
C VAL A 73 -2.67 -3.29 0.50
N THR A 74 -3.55 -2.43 -0.01
CA THR A 74 -4.32 -2.72 -1.23
C THR A 74 -3.39 -2.91 -2.43
N TYR A 75 -2.44 -1.98 -2.62
CA TYR A 75 -1.50 -2.04 -3.74
C TYR A 75 -0.61 -3.29 -3.69
N TYR A 76 0.07 -3.53 -2.56
CA TYR A 76 1.00 -4.65 -2.47
C TYR A 76 0.28 -6.01 -2.46
N ALA A 77 -0.93 -6.10 -1.91
CA ALA A 77 -1.75 -7.31 -2.04
C ALA A 77 -2.06 -7.63 -3.51
N GLU A 78 -2.44 -6.63 -4.30
CA GLU A 78 -2.66 -6.81 -5.74
C GLU A 78 -1.37 -7.18 -6.50
N ARG A 79 -0.24 -6.56 -6.16
CA ARG A 79 1.06 -6.91 -6.78
C ARG A 79 1.50 -8.33 -6.40
N VAL A 80 1.33 -8.76 -5.16
CA VAL A 80 1.64 -10.14 -4.76
C VAL A 80 0.69 -11.12 -5.49
N ARG A 81 -0.61 -10.82 -5.53
CA ARG A 81 -1.62 -11.67 -6.18
C ARG A 81 -1.38 -11.86 -7.68
N THR A 82 -0.92 -10.83 -8.37
CA THR A 82 -0.71 -10.85 -9.83
C THR A 82 0.72 -11.21 -10.25
N ALA A 83 1.63 -11.42 -9.29
CA ALA A 83 3.03 -11.70 -9.56
C ALA A 83 3.21 -13.00 -10.34
N GLN A 84 4.03 -12.95 -11.39
CA GLN A 84 4.50 -14.09 -12.14
C GLN A 84 6.01 -14.20 -11.95
N LEU A 85 6.42 -15.20 -11.17
CA LEU A 85 7.83 -15.43 -10.86
C LEU A 85 8.57 -15.89 -12.12
N MET A 86 9.58 -15.13 -12.50
CA MET A 86 10.49 -15.50 -13.58
C MET A 86 11.60 -16.40 -13.03
N PRO A 87 11.91 -17.52 -13.70
CA PRO A 87 13.04 -18.35 -13.32
C PRO A 87 14.35 -17.57 -13.48
N VAL A 88 15.34 -17.90 -12.65
CA VAL A 88 16.67 -17.31 -12.78
C VAL A 88 17.24 -17.71 -14.15
N PRO A 89 17.71 -16.74 -14.95
CA PRO A 89 18.33 -17.02 -16.24
C PRO A 89 19.54 -17.96 -16.08
N THR A 90 19.62 -18.97 -16.94
CA THR A 90 20.68 -19.99 -16.90
C THR A 90 21.87 -19.67 -17.80
N SER A 91 21.76 -18.65 -18.65
CA SER A 91 22.81 -18.17 -19.54
C SER A 91 22.79 -16.64 -19.62
N ASN A 92 23.95 -16.04 -19.84
CA ASN A 92 24.15 -14.60 -20.09
C ASN A 92 24.29 -14.25 -21.58
N ASP A 93 24.03 -15.20 -22.49
CA ASP A 93 24.19 -15.00 -23.93
C ASP A 93 23.18 -14.01 -24.53
N ALA A 94 22.07 -13.75 -23.82
CA ALA A 94 21.09 -12.74 -24.17
C ALA A 94 20.61 -12.01 -22.91
N ILE A 95 20.34 -10.70 -23.02
CA ILE A 95 19.78 -9.91 -21.91
C ILE A 95 18.30 -10.25 -21.76
N ALA A 96 17.93 -10.84 -20.62
CA ALA A 96 16.54 -11.10 -20.24
C ALA A 96 16.17 -10.44 -18.90
N PHE A 97 14.87 -10.47 -18.58
CA PHE A 97 14.39 -10.00 -17.28
C PHE A 97 15.03 -10.81 -16.14
N GLY A 98 15.58 -10.11 -15.14
CA GLY A 98 16.21 -10.73 -13.98
C GLY A 98 17.70 -11.05 -14.11
N HIS A 99 18.37 -10.63 -15.19
CA HIS A 99 19.84 -10.60 -15.23
C HIS A 99 20.40 -9.50 -14.31
N THR A 100 21.60 -9.76 -13.79
CA THR A 100 22.42 -8.81 -13.03
C THR A 100 23.75 -8.60 -13.70
#